data_AF-A0AAE3XT49-F1
#
_entry.id   AF-A0AAE3XT49-F1
#
_cell.length_a   1.000
_cell.length_b   1.000
_cell.length_c   1.000
_cell.angle_alpha   90.00
_cell.angle_beta   90.00
_cell.angle_gamma   90.00
#
_symmetry.space_group_name_H-M   'P 1'
#
loop_
_entity.id
_entity.type
_entity.pdbx_description
1 polymer ?
#
loop_
_entity_poly.entity_id
_entity_poly.type
_entity_poly.pdbx_seq_one_letter_code
_entity_poly.pdbx_strand_id
1 'polypeptide(L)'
;MRHIKFIFRTLLVLSIFTFSCSSDDGNGNDIPGKDADKTALEASIETADDLIENTNEGTSEGDYQVGSKAELEVTLNLAKTVYENPSATQSQVDNTVTQLDDAIEVYKSKIIKPINPEALVAHWMFDEGQGDIINDETGNHHGQMKQGAVENGAGKVEWVADRHGEANKALKFADGANVEVPFSTSLNPQNITISMWLKADEIFDGNYMISLNRWNGYKFNLQSTNKLMFTARASHEGENPIYDRDNDSPELLVDEWYHAAVTFGDGNMIFYLNGTMVKEWNDTPGIIDNVEEQYNFIIGQSLPTSVIDAEEEEWGPFNYFKGSMDDIRIYNEILSGTQINSIYEMEK
;
A
#
# COMPACT_ATOMS: atom_id res chain seq x y z
N MET A 1 -28.64 -0.43 4.93
CA MET A 1 -28.31 -0.75 3.52
C MET A 1 -28.21 0.53 2.74
N ARG A 2 -27.03 1.14 2.71
CA ARG A 2 -26.75 2.36 1.96
C ARG A 2 -25.53 2.01 1.11
N HIS A 3 -25.75 1.81 -0.19
CA HIS A 3 -24.71 1.42 -1.14
C HIS A 3 -23.59 2.47 -1.13
N ILE A 4 -22.42 2.08 -0.65
CA ILE A 4 -21.18 2.87 -0.75
C ILE A 4 -20.71 2.73 -2.19
N LYS A 5 -20.74 3.83 -2.93
CA LYS A 5 -20.19 3.92 -4.28
C LYS A 5 -18.67 3.99 -4.15
N PHE A 6 -17.97 2.95 -4.59
CA PHE A 6 -16.52 2.99 -4.82
C PHE A 6 -16.23 4.08 -5.85
N ILE A 7 -15.58 5.17 -5.43
CA ILE A 7 -15.01 6.17 -6.33
C ILE A 7 -13.55 5.75 -6.51
N PHE A 8 -13.30 4.89 -7.50
CA PHE A 8 -11.95 4.71 -8.04
C PHE A 8 -11.55 6.05 -8.67
N ARG A 9 -10.60 6.76 -8.07
CA ARG A 9 -9.88 7.85 -8.75
C ARG A 9 -8.84 7.22 -9.67
N THR A 10 -9.30 6.56 -10.72
CA THR A 10 -8.45 6.31 -11.88
C THR A 10 -8.20 7.68 -12.49
N LEU A 11 -6.93 8.09 -12.59
CA LEU A 11 -6.51 9.31 -13.27
C LEU A 11 -6.80 9.10 -14.76
N LEU A 12 -8.07 9.22 -15.12
CA LEU A 12 -8.56 9.18 -16.49
C LEU A 12 -8.00 10.44 -17.14
N VAL A 13 -6.88 10.32 -17.84
CA VAL A 13 -6.58 11.22 -18.94
C VAL A 13 -7.64 10.91 -19.98
N LEU A 14 -8.84 11.45 -19.76
CA LEU A 14 -9.81 11.70 -20.80
C LEU A 14 -9.11 12.71 -21.69
N SER A 15 -8.28 12.20 -22.59
CA SER A 15 -7.75 12.93 -23.73
C SER A 15 -8.97 13.41 -24.48
N ILE A 16 -9.43 14.61 -24.09
CA ILE A 16 -10.39 15.39 -24.85
C ILE A 16 -9.90 15.31 -26.28
N PHE A 17 -10.78 14.90 -27.19
CA PHE A 17 -10.57 14.96 -28.63
C PHE A 17 -10.10 16.37 -29.00
N THR A 18 -8.81 16.65 -28.89
CA THR A 18 -8.21 17.88 -29.38
C THR A 18 -7.98 17.60 -30.85
N PHE A 19 -8.99 17.99 -31.64
CA PHE A 19 -8.84 18.21 -33.06
C PHE A 19 -7.79 19.32 -33.26
N SER A 20 -6.51 18.94 -33.20
CA SER A 20 -5.44 19.76 -33.75
C SER A 20 -5.45 19.50 -35.25
N CYS A 21 -6.15 20.36 -36.00
CA CYS A 21 -5.90 20.50 -37.42
C CYS A 21 -4.48 21.06 -37.58
N SER A 22 -3.48 20.17 -37.63
CA SER A 22 -2.21 20.49 -38.27
C SER A 22 -2.48 20.48 -39.76
N SER A 23 -2.42 21.65 -40.38
CA SER A 23 -2.44 21.80 -41.83
C SER A 23 -1.40 20.89 -42.47
N ASP A 24 -1.94 20.07 -43.36
CA ASP A 24 -1.35 19.07 -44.22
C ASP A 24 -0.27 19.66 -45.14
N ASP A 25 0.98 19.21 -45.00
CA ASP A 25 2.01 19.29 -46.04
C ASP A 25 2.34 17.85 -46.45
N GLY A 26 1.61 17.39 -47.45
CA GLY A 26 1.56 15.99 -47.84
C GLY A 26 2.85 15.42 -48.40
N ASN A 27 3.01 14.11 -48.18
CA ASN A 27 3.48 13.17 -49.21
C ASN A 27 3.20 11.72 -48.77
N GLY A 28 2.06 11.15 -49.21
CA GLY A 28 1.90 9.69 -49.20
C GLY A 28 0.47 9.12 -49.11
N ASN A 29 -0.30 9.18 -50.20
CA ASN A 29 -1.42 8.29 -50.56
C ASN A 29 -2.80 8.44 -49.87
N ASP A 30 -3.30 9.65 -49.65
CA ASP A 30 -4.74 9.84 -49.50
C ASP A 30 -5.42 9.84 -50.88
N ILE A 31 -5.79 8.64 -51.34
CA ILE A 31 -6.70 8.46 -52.46
C ILE A 31 -8.11 8.80 -51.95
N PRO A 32 -8.83 9.77 -52.55
CA PRO A 32 -10.22 10.04 -52.21
C PRO A 32 -11.05 8.78 -52.42
N GLY A 33 -11.58 8.20 -51.33
CA GLY A 33 -12.40 6.98 -51.35
C GLY A 33 -11.70 5.68 -50.99
N LYS A 34 -10.48 5.71 -50.43
CA LYS A 34 -9.88 4.52 -49.78
C LYS A 34 -10.35 4.46 -48.32
N ASP A 35 -11.05 3.38 -47.97
CA ASP A 35 -11.40 3.09 -46.58
C ASP A 35 -10.13 2.94 -45.72
N ALA A 36 -10.20 3.36 -44.45
CA ALA A 36 -9.09 3.18 -43.52
C ALA A 36 -8.76 1.69 -43.33
N ASP A 37 -7.48 1.36 -43.22
CA ASP A 37 -7.01 0.02 -42.86
C ASP A 37 -7.21 -0.21 -41.37
N LYS A 38 -8.06 -1.17 -41.02
CA LYS A 38 -8.45 -1.49 -39.64
C LYS A 38 -7.83 -2.77 -39.10
N THR A 39 -6.91 -3.38 -39.84
CA THR A 39 -6.33 -4.70 -39.49
C THR A 39 -5.68 -4.70 -38.11
N ALA A 40 -4.91 -3.66 -37.78
CA ALA A 40 -4.28 -3.54 -36.46
C ALA A 40 -5.30 -3.35 -35.34
N LEU A 41 -6.34 -2.53 -35.59
CA LEU A 41 -7.41 -2.29 -34.61
C LEU A 41 -8.23 -3.55 -34.34
N GLU A 42 -8.50 -4.36 -35.36
CA GLU A 42 -9.13 -5.66 -35.22
C GLU A 42 -8.31 -6.59 -34.30
N ALA A 43 -7.00 -6.69 -34.53
CA ALA A 43 -6.12 -7.52 -33.71
C ALA A 43 -6.04 -7.06 -32.23
N SER A 44 -6.01 -5.75 -31.99
CA SER A 44 -6.05 -5.20 -30.62
C SER A 44 -7.41 -5.48 -29.96
N ILE A 45 -8.53 -5.35 -30.70
CA ILE A 45 -9.87 -5.71 -30.19
C ILE A 45 -9.94 -7.18 -29.82
N GLU A 46 -9.47 -8.09 -30.69
CA GLU A 46 -9.44 -9.52 -30.42
C GLU A 46 -8.62 -9.85 -29.16
N THR A 47 -7.46 -9.19 -28.99
CA THR A 47 -6.61 -9.37 -27.80
C THR A 47 -7.31 -8.91 -26.53
N ALA A 48 -7.98 -7.75 -26.56
CA ALA A 48 -8.70 -7.23 -25.40
C ALA A 48 -9.93 -8.09 -25.05
N ASP A 49 -10.69 -8.54 -26.06
CA ASP A 49 -11.82 -9.46 -25.88
C ASP A 49 -11.35 -10.80 -25.25
N ASP A 50 -10.25 -11.38 -25.75
CA ASP A 50 -9.66 -12.61 -25.19
C ASP A 50 -9.26 -12.44 -23.72
N LEU A 51 -8.60 -11.32 -23.39
CA LEU A 51 -8.23 -11.02 -22.01
C LEU A 51 -9.45 -10.91 -21.10
N ILE A 52 -10.52 -10.22 -21.53
CA ILE A 52 -11.74 -10.07 -20.75
C ILE A 52 -12.48 -11.40 -20.60
N GLU A 53 -12.52 -12.24 -21.64
CA GLU A 53 -13.25 -13.51 -21.63
C GLU A 53 -12.51 -14.60 -20.84
N ASN A 54 -11.18 -14.70 -21.00
CA ASN A 54 -10.41 -15.87 -20.60
C ASN A 54 -9.53 -15.70 -19.36
N THR A 55 -9.57 -14.54 -18.70
CA THR A 55 -8.89 -14.31 -17.41
C THR A 55 -9.89 -14.11 -16.28
N ASN A 56 -9.45 -14.17 -15.02
CA ASN A 56 -10.30 -13.91 -13.85
C ASN A 56 -9.85 -12.66 -13.13
N GLU A 57 -10.80 -11.98 -12.48
CA GLU A 57 -10.48 -10.98 -11.46
C GLU A 57 -10.68 -11.59 -10.07
N GLY A 58 -9.86 -11.17 -9.12
CA GLY A 58 -9.89 -11.69 -7.77
C GLY A 58 -8.74 -11.18 -6.92
N THR A 59 -8.48 -11.87 -5.82
CA THR A 59 -7.38 -11.57 -4.90
C THR A 59 -6.29 -12.64 -4.95
N SER A 60 -6.51 -13.75 -5.66
CA SER A 60 -5.58 -14.88 -5.68
C SER A 60 -4.45 -14.64 -6.67
N GLU A 61 -3.36 -15.38 -6.48
CA GLU A 61 -2.27 -15.44 -7.45
C GLU A 61 -2.81 -15.80 -8.85
N GLY A 62 -2.35 -15.05 -9.86
CA GLY A 62 -2.74 -15.25 -11.26
C GLY A 62 -4.07 -14.61 -11.65
N ASP A 63 -4.87 -14.15 -10.69
CA ASP A 63 -6.01 -13.27 -10.98
C ASP A 63 -5.52 -11.86 -11.31
N TYR A 64 -6.37 -11.10 -12.00
CA TYR A 64 -6.21 -9.67 -12.19
C TYR A 64 -6.91 -8.90 -11.08
N GLN A 65 -6.40 -7.71 -10.73
CA GLN A 65 -7.03 -6.85 -9.74
C GLN A 65 -8.50 -6.58 -10.08
N VAL A 66 -9.37 -6.66 -9.07
CA VAL A 66 -10.80 -6.36 -9.21
C VAL A 66 -11.01 -4.96 -9.78
N GLY A 67 -11.77 -4.86 -10.88
CA GLY A 67 -12.08 -3.62 -11.58
C GLY A 67 -11.20 -3.35 -12.82
N SER A 68 -10.07 -4.06 -12.97
CA SER A 68 -9.19 -3.92 -14.13
C SER A 68 -9.87 -4.28 -15.47
N LYS A 69 -10.78 -5.26 -15.48
CA LYS A 69 -11.57 -5.60 -16.67
C LYS A 69 -12.49 -4.47 -17.06
N ALA A 70 -13.17 -3.87 -16.09
CA ALA A 70 -14.05 -2.73 -16.34
C ALA A 70 -13.28 -1.53 -16.91
N GLU A 71 -12.03 -1.31 -16.47
CA GLU A 71 -11.15 -0.27 -17.05
C GLU A 71 -10.78 -0.59 -18.51
N LEU A 72 -10.43 -1.84 -18.83
CA LEU A 72 -10.12 -2.26 -20.21
C LEU A 72 -11.36 -2.19 -21.13
N GLU A 73 -12.52 -2.60 -20.63
CA GLU A 73 -13.81 -2.58 -21.34
C GLU A 73 -14.18 -1.17 -21.82
N VAL A 74 -13.84 -0.12 -21.06
CA VAL A 74 -14.09 1.28 -21.47
C VAL A 74 -13.36 1.59 -22.77
N THR A 75 -12.06 1.29 -22.85
CA THR A 75 -11.25 1.55 -24.05
C THR A 75 -11.62 0.62 -25.20
N LEU A 76 -11.92 -0.64 -24.91
CA LEU A 76 -12.39 -1.61 -25.90
C LEU A 76 -13.70 -1.18 -26.58
N ASN A 77 -14.67 -0.66 -25.82
CA ASN A 77 -15.94 -0.18 -26.39
C ASN A 77 -15.74 1.06 -27.29
N LEU A 78 -14.81 1.95 -26.94
CA LEU A 78 -14.41 3.06 -27.81
C LEU A 78 -13.75 2.54 -29.09
N ALA A 79 -12.88 1.54 -28.97
CA ALA A 79 -12.21 0.91 -30.10
C ALA A 79 -13.20 0.26 -31.08
N LYS A 80 -14.18 -0.51 -30.56
CA LYS A 80 -15.27 -1.10 -31.35
C LYS A 80 -16.09 -0.04 -32.08
N THR A 81 -16.34 1.11 -31.46
CA THR A 81 -17.04 2.23 -32.10
C THR A 81 -16.28 2.79 -33.31
N VAL A 82 -14.95 2.95 -33.21
CA VAL A 82 -14.10 3.39 -34.34
C VAL A 82 -14.00 2.30 -35.42
N TYR A 83 -13.91 1.04 -35.00
CA TYR A 83 -13.88 -0.11 -35.90
C TYR A 83 -15.18 -0.23 -36.73
N GLU A 84 -16.35 0.02 -36.15
CA GLU A 84 -17.64 -0.02 -36.84
C GLU A 84 -17.93 1.21 -37.71
N ASN A 85 -17.25 2.34 -37.48
CA ASN A 85 -17.49 3.58 -38.22
C ASN A 85 -16.91 3.52 -39.66
N PRO A 86 -17.73 3.49 -40.72
CA PRO A 86 -17.23 3.41 -42.10
C PRO A 86 -16.53 4.69 -42.56
N SER A 87 -16.71 5.81 -41.85
CA SER A 87 -16.07 7.10 -42.15
C SER A 87 -14.90 7.43 -41.22
N ALA A 88 -14.41 6.46 -40.44
CA ALA A 88 -13.22 6.64 -39.63
C ALA A 88 -12.01 6.95 -40.52
N THR A 89 -11.23 7.98 -40.17
CA THR A 89 -9.98 8.30 -40.85
C THR A 89 -8.86 7.37 -40.40
N GLN A 90 -7.80 7.21 -41.20
CA GLN A 90 -6.65 6.39 -40.81
C GLN A 90 -6.04 6.88 -39.48
N SER A 91 -5.91 8.20 -39.30
CA SER A 91 -5.41 8.77 -38.05
C SER A 91 -6.28 8.44 -36.84
N GLN A 92 -7.62 8.37 -36.99
CA GLN A 92 -8.50 7.92 -35.91
C GLN A 92 -8.26 6.45 -35.56
N VAL A 93 -8.09 5.59 -36.57
CA VAL A 93 -7.78 4.17 -36.37
C VAL A 93 -6.44 4.00 -35.66
N ASP A 94 -5.37 4.63 -36.15
CA ASP A 94 -4.02 4.50 -35.58
C ASP A 94 -3.93 5.00 -34.13
N ASN A 95 -4.61 6.12 -33.82
CA ASN A 95 -4.69 6.63 -32.46
C ASN A 95 -5.46 5.67 -31.53
N THR A 96 -6.50 5.02 -32.06
CA THR A 96 -7.32 4.07 -31.29
C THR A 96 -6.53 2.78 -31.01
N VAL A 97 -5.73 2.30 -31.96
CA VAL A 97 -4.81 1.18 -31.75
C VAL A 97 -3.87 1.48 -30.60
N THR A 98 -3.17 2.62 -30.65
CA THR A 98 -2.26 3.04 -29.58
C THR A 98 -2.95 3.06 -28.21
N GLN A 99 -4.14 3.65 -28.13
CA GLN A 99 -4.89 3.74 -26.87
C GLN A 99 -5.33 2.37 -26.34
N LEU A 100 -5.78 1.47 -27.21
CA LEU A 100 -6.21 0.14 -26.79
C LEU A 100 -5.00 -0.72 -26.40
N ASP A 101 -3.90 -0.66 -27.14
CA ASP A 101 -2.67 -1.38 -26.80
C ASP A 101 -2.10 -0.91 -25.46
N ASP A 102 -2.08 0.40 -25.19
CA ASP A 102 -1.70 0.94 -23.89
C ASP A 102 -2.63 0.43 -22.77
N ALA A 103 -3.95 0.38 -23.01
CA ALA A 103 -4.91 -0.14 -22.04
C ALA A 103 -4.73 -1.65 -21.79
N ILE A 104 -4.39 -2.42 -22.83
CA ILE A 104 -4.07 -3.85 -22.73
C ILE A 104 -2.82 -4.05 -21.87
N GLU A 105 -1.76 -3.27 -22.07
CA GLU A 105 -0.54 -3.38 -21.26
C GLU A 105 -0.77 -2.95 -19.82
N VAL A 106 -1.58 -1.90 -19.59
CA VAL A 106 -2.05 -1.54 -18.24
C VAL A 106 -2.80 -2.71 -17.63
N TYR A 107 -3.76 -3.32 -18.32
CA TYR A 107 -4.49 -4.50 -17.83
C TYR A 107 -3.54 -5.65 -17.46
N LYS A 108 -2.61 -6.01 -18.35
CA LYS A 108 -1.60 -7.06 -18.11
C LYS A 108 -0.76 -6.79 -16.87
N SER A 109 -0.45 -5.53 -16.58
CA SER A 109 0.30 -5.14 -15.38
C SER A 109 -0.47 -5.36 -14.07
N LYS A 110 -1.80 -5.52 -14.12
CA LYS A 110 -2.68 -5.74 -12.97
C LYS A 110 -2.73 -7.18 -12.49
N ILE A 111 -1.95 -8.08 -13.08
CA ILE A 111 -1.85 -9.46 -12.60
C ILE A 111 -1.27 -9.51 -11.18
N ILE A 112 -1.91 -10.28 -10.31
CA ILE A 112 -1.46 -10.52 -8.93
C ILE A 112 -0.37 -11.57 -8.96
N LYS A 113 0.85 -11.15 -8.63
CA LYS A 113 2.00 -12.03 -8.52
C LYS A 113 1.97 -12.76 -7.16
N PRO A 114 2.48 -14.02 -7.09
CA PRO A 114 2.61 -14.71 -5.81
C PRO A 114 3.43 -13.90 -4.83
N ILE A 115 2.99 -13.81 -3.58
CA ILE A 115 3.88 -13.43 -2.48
C ILE A 115 4.65 -14.69 -2.10
N ASN A 116 5.98 -14.59 -2.06
CA ASN A 116 6.81 -15.68 -1.56
C ASN A 116 6.41 -15.97 -0.09
N PRO A 117 5.93 -17.18 0.25
CA PRO A 117 5.52 -17.48 1.63
C PRO A 117 6.66 -17.34 2.63
N GLU A 118 7.91 -17.58 2.21
CA GLU A 118 9.11 -17.39 3.06
C GLU A 118 9.43 -15.91 3.32
N ALA A 119 8.82 -15.00 2.56
CA ALA A 119 8.99 -13.58 2.77
C ALA A 119 8.19 -13.04 3.96
N LEU A 120 7.12 -13.74 4.37
CA LEU A 120 6.33 -13.36 5.54
C LEU A 120 7.15 -13.62 6.81
N VAL A 121 7.58 -12.55 7.45
CA VAL A 121 8.37 -12.59 8.67
C VAL A 121 7.46 -12.75 9.88
N ALA A 122 6.42 -11.92 9.98
CA ALA A 122 5.49 -11.92 11.10
C ALA A 122 4.09 -11.52 10.64
N HIS A 123 3.07 -12.08 11.30
CA HIS A 123 1.67 -11.78 11.08
C HIS A 123 0.89 -11.88 12.40
N TRP A 124 0.46 -10.75 12.93
CA TRP A 124 -0.37 -10.66 14.12
C TRP A 124 -1.81 -10.32 13.72
N MET A 125 -2.70 -11.30 13.77
CA MET A 125 -4.12 -11.14 13.41
C MET A 125 -4.96 -10.49 14.51
N PHE A 126 -4.52 -10.51 15.76
CA PHE A 126 -5.30 -10.06 16.93
C PHE A 126 -6.66 -10.77 17.05
N ASP A 127 -6.62 -12.08 16.88
CA ASP A 127 -7.79 -12.95 16.79
C ASP A 127 -8.10 -13.73 18.08
N GLU A 128 -7.21 -13.64 19.08
CA GLU A 128 -7.27 -14.38 20.35
C GLU A 128 -8.42 -13.92 21.25
N GLY A 129 -8.72 -12.62 21.21
CA GLY A 129 -9.84 -11.97 21.89
C GLY A 129 -9.77 -11.93 23.42
N GLN A 130 -8.70 -12.44 24.03
CA GLN A 130 -8.48 -12.41 25.47
C GLN A 130 -7.02 -12.68 25.83
N GLY A 131 -6.67 -12.40 27.09
CA GLY A 131 -5.30 -12.60 27.58
C GLY A 131 -4.37 -11.49 27.13
N ASP A 132 -3.08 -11.70 27.38
CA ASP A 132 -2.01 -10.72 27.19
C ASP A 132 -0.88 -11.23 26.28
N ILE A 133 -1.00 -12.44 25.75
CA ILE A 133 -0.12 -12.99 24.72
C ILE A 133 -0.76 -12.76 23.35
N ILE A 134 0.03 -12.20 22.45
CA ILE A 134 -0.33 -11.97 21.05
C ILE A 134 0.38 -13.01 20.21
N ASN A 135 -0.36 -13.88 19.54
CA ASN A 135 0.24 -14.88 18.68
C ASN A 135 0.63 -14.26 17.35
N ASP A 136 1.66 -14.87 16.78
CA ASP A 136 2.17 -14.58 15.46
C ASP A 136 1.90 -15.84 14.65
N GLU A 137 1.23 -15.71 13.50
CA GLU A 137 0.79 -16.85 12.68
C GLU A 137 1.97 -17.64 12.10
N THR A 138 3.16 -17.03 11.99
CA THR A 138 4.38 -17.75 11.60
C THR A 138 4.95 -18.60 12.75
N GLY A 139 4.52 -18.35 13.99
CA GLY A 139 4.92 -19.06 15.20
C GLY A 139 6.24 -18.60 15.83
N ASN A 140 6.86 -17.53 15.32
CA ASN A 140 8.22 -17.13 15.70
C ASN A 140 8.28 -15.82 16.51
N HIS A 141 7.25 -14.98 16.40
CA HIS A 141 7.29 -13.61 16.90
C HIS A 141 6.11 -13.26 17.81
N HIS A 142 5.78 -14.15 18.74
CA HIS A 142 4.74 -13.88 19.75
C HIS A 142 5.08 -12.61 20.57
N GLY A 143 4.07 -11.78 20.75
CA GLY A 143 4.15 -10.55 21.52
C GLY A 143 3.52 -10.69 22.91
N GLN A 144 3.85 -9.76 23.78
CA GLN A 144 3.27 -9.64 25.11
C GLN A 144 2.74 -8.23 25.30
N MET A 145 1.46 -8.10 25.66
CA MET A 145 0.89 -6.82 26.06
C MET A 145 1.59 -6.29 27.31
N LYS A 146 1.94 -5.01 27.29
CA LYS A 146 2.54 -4.29 28.39
C LYS A 146 1.72 -3.06 28.74
N GLN A 147 1.72 -2.78 30.04
CA GLN A 147 1.21 -1.51 30.55
C GLN A 147 2.16 -0.38 30.13
N GLY A 148 1.60 0.79 29.83
CA GLY A 148 2.38 1.99 29.63
C GLY A 148 3.09 2.47 30.89
N ALA A 149 4.08 3.35 30.72
CA ALA A 149 4.76 4.01 31.82
C ALA A 149 3.76 4.82 32.68
N VAL A 150 4.06 5.00 33.97
CA VAL A 150 3.16 5.70 34.90
C VAL A 150 3.00 7.17 34.49
N GLU A 151 4.07 7.74 33.97
CA GLU A 151 4.19 9.09 33.45
C GLU A 151 3.28 9.33 32.24
N ASN A 152 2.93 8.26 31.50
CA ASN A 152 1.98 8.29 30.40
C ASN A 152 0.53 8.05 30.81
N GLY A 153 0.25 7.82 32.10
CA GLY A 153 -1.07 7.44 32.59
C GLY A 153 -1.26 5.94 32.81
N ALA A 154 -0.22 5.13 32.58
CA ALA A 154 -0.21 3.68 32.83
C ALA A 154 -1.30 2.91 32.06
N GLY A 155 -1.49 3.25 30.77
CA GLY A 155 -2.49 2.64 29.89
C GLY A 155 -2.35 1.13 29.76
N LYS A 156 -3.43 0.46 29.38
CA LYS A 156 -3.45 -0.98 29.09
C LYS A 156 -3.94 -1.21 27.67
N VAL A 157 -3.42 -2.26 27.04
CA VAL A 157 -3.94 -2.74 25.76
C VAL A 157 -5.29 -3.39 26.00
N GLU A 158 -6.29 -3.08 25.18
CA GLU A 158 -7.64 -3.62 25.32
C GLU A 158 -8.08 -4.34 24.03
N TRP A 159 -8.77 -5.46 24.19
CA TRP A 159 -9.47 -6.13 23.09
C TRP A 159 -10.71 -5.32 22.71
N VAL A 160 -10.84 -4.97 21.45
CA VAL A 160 -11.96 -4.18 20.91
C VAL A 160 -12.51 -4.80 19.63
N ALA A 161 -13.60 -4.24 19.13
CA ALA A 161 -14.13 -4.67 17.83
C ALA A 161 -13.20 -4.25 16.69
N ASP A 162 -13.08 -5.11 15.68
CA ASP A 162 -12.32 -4.87 14.46
C ASP A 162 -13.05 -3.94 13.48
N ARG A 163 -12.57 -3.93 12.23
CA ARG A 163 -13.16 -3.19 11.11
C ARG A 163 -14.51 -3.72 10.65
N HIS A 164 -14.82 -4.99 10.91
CA HIS A 164 -16.09 -5.64 10.61
C HIS A 164 -17.12 -5.52 11.74
N GLY A 165 -16.69 -5.00 12.89
CA GLY A 165 -17.52 -4.90 14.09
C GLY A 165 -17.57 -6.19 14.90
N GLU A 166 -16.72 -7.16 14.59
CA GLU A 166 -16.56 -8.40 15.34
C GLU A 166 -15.85 -8.11 16.65
N ALA A 167 -16.47 -8.48 17.77
CA ALA A 167 -15.96 -8.14 19.10
C ALA A 167 -14.66 -8.89 19.42
N ASN A 168 -13.70 -8.17 20.03
CA ASN A 168 -12.41 -8.69 20.48
C ASN A 168 -11.55 -9.26 19.34
N LYS A 169 -11.53 -8.56 18.21
CA LYS A 169 -10.80 -8.91 16.98
C LYS A 169 -9.79 -7.83 16.56
N ALA A 170 -9.52 -6.88 17.45
CA ALA A 170 -8.52 -5.84 17.27
C ALA A 170 -7.98 -5.40 18.64
N LEU A 171 -6.85 -4.69 18.65
CA LEU A 171 -6.24 -4.16 19.85
C LEU A 171 -6.34 -2.65 19.91
N LYS A 172 -6.69 -2.13 21.09
CA LYS A 172 -6.70 -0.72 21.43
C LYS A 172 -5.44 -0.34 22.20
N PHE A 173 -4.83 0.77 21.80
CA PHE A 173 -3.66 1.35 22.42
C PHE A 173 -3.97 2.79 22.88
N ALA A 174 -3.53 3.12 24.08
CA ALA A 174 -3.61 4.45 24.68
C ALA A 174 -2.61 4.55 25.84
N ASP A 175 -2.22 5.77 26.21
CA ASP A 175 -1.48 6.07 27.44
C ASP A 175 -0.20 5.21 27.59
N GLY A 176 0.50 4.99 26.47
CA GLY A 176 1.75 4.23 26.36
C GLY A 176 1.62 2.70 26.42
N ALA A 177 0.39 2.17 26.46
CA ALA A 177 0.16 0.73 26.32
C ALA A 177 0.73 0.22 25.00
N ASN A 178 1.35 -0.96 25.01
CA ASN A 178 2.02 -1.50 23.83
C ASN A 178 2.08 -3.03 23.87
N VAL A 179 2.45 -3.62 22.74
CA VAL A 179 2.85 -5.03 22.65
C VAL A 179 4.35 -5.05 22.39
N GLU A 180 5.08 -5.80 23.23
CA GLU A 180 6.51 -6.04 23.06
C GLU A 180 6.75 -7.44 22.50
N VAL A 181 7.46 -7.50 21.37
CA VAL A 181 7.88 -8.73 20.72
C VAL A 181 9.39 -8.88 20.91
N PRO A 182 9.90 -10.01 21.44
CA PRO A 182 11.33 -10.21 21.61
C PRO A 182 12.12 -9.93 20.34
N PHE A 183 13.25 -9.23 20.48
CA PHE A 183 14.11 -8.93 19.34
C PHE A 183 14.46 -10.20 18.55
N SER A 184 14.38 -10.10 17.23
CA SER A 184 14.88 -11.10 16.28
C SER A 184 15.49 -10.40 15.09
N THR A 185 16.57 -10.94 14.55
CA THR A 185 17.18 -10.43 13.31
C THR A 185 16.24 -10.52 12.12
N SER A 186 15.28 -11.46 12.12
CA SER A 186 14.25 -11.54 11.07
C SER A 186 13.32 -10.32 11.06
N LEU A 187 13.07 -9.69 12.22
CA LEU A 187 12.32 -8.44 12.35
C LEU A 187 13.17 -7.21 11.98
N ASN A 188 14.46 -7.37 11.68
CA ASN A 188 15.33 -6.33 11.12
C ASN A 188 15.74 -6.68 9.67
N PRO A 189 14.80 -6.90 8.75
CA PRO A 189 15.17 -7.24 7.39
C PRO A 189 15.76 -6.02 6.68
N GLN A 190 16.60 -6.27 5.68
CA GLN A 190 17.32 -5.23 4.94
C GLN A 190 16.45 -4.54 3.87
N ASN A 191 15.50 -5.28 3.30
CA ASN A 191 14.35 -4.75 2.59
C ASN A 191 13.10 -5.08 3.40
N ILE A 192 12.07 -4.24 3.34
CA ILE A 192 10.89 -4.44 4.18
C ILE A 192 9.61 -4.04 3.49
N THR A 193 8.55 -4.79 3.77
CA THR A 193 7.17 -4.33 3.62
C THR A 193 6.46 -4.45 4.96
N ILE A 194 5.76 -3.39 5.37
CA ILE A 194 4.86 -3.39 6.52
C ILE A 194 3.45 -3.13 6.00
N SER A 195 2.47 -3.91 6.48
CA SER A 195 1.04 -3.71 6.20
C SER A 195 0.26 -3.85 7.52
N MET A 196 -0.76 -3.02 7.72
CA MET A 196 -1.64 -3.09 8.88
C MET A 196 -2.97 -2.42 8.62
N TRP A 197 -3.97 -2.79 9.41
CA TRP A 197 -5.17 -1.99 9.61
C TRP A 197 -5.02 -1.11 10.85
N LEU A 198 -5.43 0.16 10.74
CA LEU A 198 -5.47 1.07 11.87
C LEU A 198 -6.71 1.96 11.85
N LYS A 199 -7.10 2.41 13.05
CA LYS A 199 -8.07 3.47 13.29
C LYS A 199 -7.56 4.37 14.41
N ALA A 200 -7.08 5.55 14.07
CA ALA A 200 -6.59 6.51 15.05
C ALA A 200 -7.76 7.19 15.78
N ASP A 201 -7.67 7.33 17.11
CA ASP A 201 -8.60 8.20 17.87
C ASP A 201 -8.12 9.65 17.87
N GLU A 202 -6.81 9.81 17.78
CA GLU A 202 -6.12 11.08 17.82
C GLU A 202 -4.88 10.97 16.95
N ILE A 203 -4.54 12.04 16.22
CA ILE A 203 -3.35 12.10 15.38
C ILE A 203 -2.50 13.30 15.80
N PHE A 204 -1.22 13.04 16.05
CA PHE A 204 -0.25 13.99 16.57
C PHE A 204 1.16 13.55 16.18
N ASP A 205 2.15 14.43 16.37
CA ASP A 205 3.55 14.07 16.18
C ASP A 205 4.02 13.07 17.24
N GLY A 206 4.67 11.99 16.82
CA GLY A 206 5.10 10.95 17.75
C GLY A 206 4.04 9.87 18.01
N ASN A 207 3.11 9.69 17.08
CA ASN A 207 2.08 8.66 17.16
C ASN A 207 2.59 7.33 16.55
N TYR A 208 3.44 6.62 17.31
CA TYR A 208 4.19 5.43 16.86
C TYR A 208 3.33 4.18 16.80
N MET A 209 3.01 3.71 15.59
CA MET A 209 2.29 2.45 15.38
C MET A 209 3.21 1.25 15.56
N ILE A 210 4.39 1.29 14.94
CA ILE A 210 5.39 0.22 15.01
C ILE A 210 6.79 0.83 15.11
N SER A 211 7.67 0.20 15.89
CA SER A 211 9.08 0.56 15.92
C SER A 211 10.01 -0.60 16.18
N LEU A 212 11.15 -0.60 15.47
CA LEU A 212 12.36 -1.28 15.87
C LEU A 212 13.45 -0.23 16.12
N ASN A 213 13.63 0.12 17.40
CA ASN A 213 14.64 1.09 17.86
C ASN A 213 14.56 2.47 17.15
N ARG A 214 13.35 3.04 17.06
CA ARG A 214 13.10 4.40 16.54
C ARG A 214 13.78 4.64 15.18
N TRP A 215 14.51 5.75 15.04
CA TRP A 215 15.29 6.09 13.84
C TRP A 215 16.65 5.38 13.77
N ASN A 216 17.04 4.58 14.78
CA ASN A 216 18.28 3.80 14.72
C ASN A 216 18.08 2.48 13.96
N GLY A 217 16.84 2.02 13.82
CA GLY A 217 16.43 0.96 12.91
C GLY A 217 15.36 1.49 11.96
N TYR A 218 14.10 1.18 12.26
CA TYR A 218 12.96 1.74 11.53
C TYR A 218 11.75 2.01 12.42
N LYS A 219 10.87 2.88 11.96
CA LYS A 219 9.58 3.16 12.58
C LYS A 219 8.51 3.50 11.55
N PHE A 220 7.27 3.13 11.85
CA PHE A 220 6.10 3.53 11.10
C PHE A 220 5.14 4.23 12.05
N ASN A 221 4.84 5.50 11.79
CA ASN A 221 4.08 6.37 12.68
C ASN A 221 3.14 7.30 11.92
N LEU A 222 2.24 7.97 12.65
CA LEU A 222 1.49 9.12 12.14
C LEU A 222 2.20 10.43 12.52
N GLN A 223 2.00 11.47 11.71
CA GLN A 223 2.49 12.85 11.97
C GLN A 223 1.34 13.85 12.15
N SER A 224 1.64 15.05 12.65
CA SER A 224 0.70 16.15 12.96
C SER A 224 -0.08 16.76 11.78
N THR A 225 -0.01 16.14 10.59
CA THR A 225 -0.82 16.47 9.40
C THR A 225 -1.66 15.29 8.91
N ASN A 226 -1.93 14.33 9.78
CA ASN A 226 -2.72 13.13 9.47
C ASN A 226 -2.11 12.25 8.38
N LYS A 227 -0.78 12.19 8.36
CA LYS A 227 -0.01 11.45 7.36
C LYS A 227 0.66 10.24 7.96
N LEU A 228 0.77 9.20 7.14
CA LEU A 228 1.71 8.10 7.32
C LEU A 228 3.13 8.63 7.17
N MET A 229 4.02 8.19 8.05
CA MET A 229 5.44 8.52 8.04
C MET A 229 6.25 7.26 8.34
N PHE A 230 7.20 6.96 7.47
CA PHE A 230 8.16 5.87 7.69
C PHE A 230 9.57 6.43 7.76
N THR A 231 10.28 6.00 8.80
CA THR A 231 11.71 6.31 8.95
C THR A 231 12.50 5.01 8.88
N ALA A 232 13.57 5.01 8.09
CA ALA A 232 14.52 3.92 8.03
C ALA A 232 15.96 4.45 8.05
N ARG A 233 16.77 3.92 8.96
CA ARG A 233 18.23 4.04 8.88
C ARG A 233 18.77 2.97 7.96
N ALA A 234 19.56 3.37 6.98
CA ALA A 234 20.02 2.50 5.91
C ALA A 234 21.53 2.59 5.72
N SER A 235 22.17 1.49 5.31
CA SER A 235 23.54 1.50 4.82
C SER A 235 23.56 1.77 3.32
N HIS A 236 24.33 2.80 2.95
CA HIS A 236 24.54 3.16 1.56
C HIS A 236 25.94 3.75 1.38
N GLU A 237 26.75 3.15 0.50
CA GLU A 237 28.10 3.63 0.14
C GLU A 237 29.06 3.88 1.33
N GLY A 238 28.90 3.14 2.43
CA GLY A 238 29.72 3.27 3.63
C GLY A 238 29.26 4.37 4.60
N GLU A 239 28.12 4.99 4.32
CA GLU A 239 27.39 5.89 5.23
C GLU A 239 26.12 5.22 5.76
N ASN A 240 25.51 5.85 6.76
CA ASN A 240 24.26 5.38 7.38
C ASN A 240 23.15 6.45 7.32
N PRO A 241 22.67 6.87 6.12
CA PRO A 241 21.60 7.85 6.00
C PRO A 241 20.34 7.43 6.75
N ILE A 242 19.59 8.42 7.23
CA ILE A 242 18.24 8.25 7.77
C ILE A 242 17.26 8.83 6.76
N TYR A 243 16.43 7.96 6.18
CA TYR A 243 15.33 8.39 5.32
C TYR A 243 14.08 8.54 6.16
N ASP A 244 13.60 9.78 6.29
CA ASP A 244 12.36 10.14 6.96
C ASP A 244 11.42 10.72 5.91
N ARG A 245 10.33 10.01 5.59
CA ARG A 245 9.45 10.35 4.45
C ARG A 245 7.98 10.09 4.79
N ASP A 246 7.13 11.00 4.33
CA ASP A 246 5.68 10.94 4.50
C ASP A 246 4.97 10.48 3.21
N ASN A 247 3.69 10.13 3.35
CA ASN A 247 2.81 10.00 2.21
C ASN A 247 2.32 11.36 1.67
N ASP A 248 1.72 11.33 0.48
CA ASP A 248 0.94 12.44 -0.06
C ASP A 248 -0.56 12.21 0.24
N SER A 249 -1.46 12.90 -0.45
CA SER A 249 -2.90 12.70 -0.30
C SER A 249 -3.37 11.25 -0.63
N PRO A 250 -4.47 10.78 -0.02
CA PRO A 250 -5.27 11.46 1.00
C PRO A 250 -4.64 11.39 2.39
N GLU A 251 -4.98 12.37 3.21
CA GLU A 251 -4.74 12.36 4.65
C GLU A 251 -5.72 11.41 5.35
N LEU A 252 -5.32 10.85 6.49
CA LEU A 252 -6.15 9.98 7.30
C LEU A 252 -7.14 10.81 8.13
N LEU A 253 -8.31 10.24 8.41
CA LEU A 253 -9.26 10.79 9.36
C LEU A 253 -9.26 9.97 10.65
N VAL A 254 -9.51 10.63 11.78
CA VAL A 254 -9.76 9.93 13.05
C VAL A 254 -11.07 9.16 12.97
N ASP A 255 -11.17 8.11 13.79
CA ASP A 255 -12.34 7.23 13.90
C ASP A 255 -12.72 6.45 12.61
N GLU A 256 -11.81 6.39 11.64
CA GLU A 256 -11.98 5.61 10.40
C GLU A 256 -10.89 4.52 10.27
N TRP A 257 -11.28 3.34 9.81
CA TRP A 257 -10.35 2.25 9.51
C TRP A 257 -9.67 2.49 8.16
N TYR A 258 -8.34 2.40 8.17
CA TYR A 258 -7.50 2.45 6.99
C TYR A 258 -6.58 1.24 6.96
N HIS A 259 -6.37 0.68 5.77
CA HIS A 259 -5.25 -0.22 5.53
C HIS A 259 -4.04 0.62 5.10
N ALA A 260 -3.01 0.66 5.94
CA ALA A 260 -1.76 1.34 5.64
C ALA A 260 -0.68 0.32 5.32
N ALA A 261 0.11 0.60 4.27
CA ALA A 261 1.31 -0.16 4.00
C ALA A 261 2.45 0.73 3.53
N VAL A 262 3.68 0.28 3.77
CA VAL A 262 4.90 0.91 3.27
C VAL A 262 5.90 -0.15 2.84
N THR A 263 6.58 0.10 1.72
CA THR A 263 7.70 -0.72 1.24
C THR A 263 8.97 0.11 1.25
N PHE A 264 10.10 -0.50 1.58
CA PHE A 264 11.43 0.11 1.49
C PHE A 264 12.45 -0.88 0.94
N GLY A 265 13.19 -0.43 -0.08
CA GLY A 265 14.27 -1.18 -0.72
C GLY A 265 14.44 -0.78 -2.19
N ASP A 266 15.48 -1.28 -2.84
CA ASP A 266 15.81 -1.02 -4.26
C ASP A 266 15.85 0.47 -4.64
N GLY A 267 16.19 1.35 -3.69
CA GLY A 267 16.23 2.80 -3.91
C GLY A 267 14.90 3.52 -3.72
N ASN A 268 13.84 2.80 -3.36
CA ASN A 268 12.51 3.35 -3.26
C ASN A 268 11.89 3.18 -1.86
N MET A 269 11.04 4.14 -1.50
CA MET A 269 10.12 4.06 -0.39
C MET A 269 8.72 4.40 -0.90
N ILE A 270 7.79 3.46 -0.76
CA ILE A 270 6.46 3.57 -1.37
C ILE A 270 5.39 3.40 -0.30
N PHE A 271 4.49 4.37 -0.20
CA PHE A 271 3.34 4.35 0.69
C PHE A 271 2.09 3.93 -0.05
N TYR A 272 1.28 3.13 0.63
CA TYR A 272 -0.02 2.69 0.16
C TYR A 272 -1.08 2.93 1.23
N LEU A 273 -2.26 3.37 0.79
CA LEU A 273 -3.43 3.51 1.62
C LEU A 273 -4.61 2.83 0.94
N ASN A 274 -5.33 1.98 1.66
CA ASN A 274 -6.46 1.20 1.16
C ASN A 274 -6.13 0.47 -0.16
N GLY A 275 -4.96 -0.19 -0.16
CA GLY A 275 -4.47 -0.98 -1.31
C GLY A 275 -4.00 -0.16 -2.51
N THR A 276 -3.97 1.18 -2.43
CA THR A 276 -3.59 2.07 -3.54
C THR A 276 -2.31 2.80 -3.21
N MET A 277 -1.38 2.90 -4.16
CA MET A 277 -0.16 3.71 -4.01
C MET A 277 -0.55 5.19 -3.85
N VAL A 278 -0.09 5.83 -2.77
CA VAL A 278 -0.33 7.25 -2.49
C VAL A 278 0.93 8.09 -2.64
N LYS A 279 2.12 7.48 -2.53
CA LYS A 279 3.39 8.18 -2.71
C LYS A 279 4.51 7.20 -3.03
N GLU A 280 5.38 7.61 -3.96
CA GLU A 280 6.68 6.99 -4.21
C GLU A 280 7.77 8.04 -4.01
N TRP A 281 8.78 7.67 -3.22
CA TRP A 281 10.07 8.33 -3.11
C TRP A 281 11.10 7.44 -3.76
N ASN A 282 11.83 7.95 -4.75
CA ASN A 282 12.83 7.21 -5.53
C ASN A 282 14.26 7.69 -5.24
N ASP A 283 14.44 8.38 -4.11
CA ASP A 283 15.67 8.98 -3.63
C ASP A 283 16.10 8.37 -2.27
N THR A 284 15.78 7.09 -2.04
CA THR A 284 16.09 6.38 -0.80
C THR A 284 16.98 5.15 -1.04
N PRO A 285 18.22 5.33 -1.55
CA PRO A 285 19.13 4.23 -1.86
C PRO A 285 19.68 3.50 -0.63
N GLY A 286 20.08 2.24 -0.84
CA GLY A 286 20.62 1.39 0.21
C GLY A 286 19.60 0.40 0.77
N ILE A 287 19.92 -0.16 1.93
CA ILE A 287 19.15 -1.18 2.63
C ILE A 287 19.13 -0.87 4.13
N ILE A 288 18.11 -1.30 4.86
CA ILE A 288 18.00 -1.08 6.30
C ILE A 288 19.22 -1.64 7.02
N ASP A 289 19.76 -0.84 7.93
CA ASP A 289 20.88 -1.21 8.78
C ASP A 289 20.50 -2.25 9.84
N ASN A 290 21.48 -3.08 10.20
CA ASN A 290 21.35 -3.88 11.41
C ASN A 290 21.43 -2.97 12.63
N VAL A 291 20.43 -3.02 13.50
CA VAL A 291 20.44 -2.25 14.75
C VAL A 291 21.59 -2.72 15.64
N GLU A 292 22.43 -1.78 16.07
CA GLU A 292 23.54 -2.07 17.01
C GLU A 292 23.02 -2.40 18.40
N GLU A 293 22.07 -1.58 18.88
CA GLU A 293 21.39 -1.79 20.14
C GLU A 293 20.05 -2.50 19.90
N GLN A 294 19.91 -3.68 20.49
CA GLN A 294 18.80 -4.58 20.24
C GLN A 294 17.75 -4.41 21.33
N TYR A 295 16.62 -3.83 20.94
CA TYR A 295 15.41 -3.74 21.74
C TYR A 295 14.32 -4.63 21.16
N ASN A 296 13.34 -4.99 21.99
CA ASN A 296 12.12 -5.64 21.52
C ASN A 296 11.50 -4.81 20.39
N PHE A 297 10.93 -5.50 19.40
CA PHE A 297 10.08 -4.87 18.40
C PHE A 297 8.77 -4.46 19.07
N ILE A 298 8.33 -3.23 18.80
CA ILE A 298 7.23 -2.60 19.53
C ILE A 298 6.07 -2.35 18.59
N ILE A 299 4.87 -2.70 19.06
CA ILE A 299 3.60 -2.30 18.45
C ILE A 299 2.91 -1.35 19.45
N GLY A 300 2.61 -0.15 18.99
CA GLY A 300 1.89 0.89 19.73
C GLY A 300 2.76 1.87 20.52
N GLN A 301 4.09 1.78 20.45
CA GLN A 301 5.01 2.71 21.12
C GLN A 301 6.39 2.78 20.43
N SER A 302 7.21 3.77 20.80
CA SER A 302 8.54 4.01 20.25
C SER A 302 9.63 3.06 20.75
N LEU A 303 9.56 2.62 22.01
CA LEU A 303 10.52 1.75 22.69
C LEU A 303 9.82 0.88 23.75
N PRO A 304 10.47 -0.21 24.23
CA PRO A 304 9.95 -0.99 25.35
C PRO A 304 9.68 -0.11 26.56
N THR A 305 8.61 -0.38 27.32
CA THR A 305 8.24 0.45 28.49
C THR A 305 9.39 0.53 29.50
N SER A 306 10.18 -0.53 29.64
CA SER A 306 11.29 -0.59 30.60
C SER A 306 12.52 0.24 30.21
N VAL A 307 12.58 0.72 28.97
CA VAL A 307 13.74 1.46 28.41
C VAL A 307 13.45 2.94 28.25
N ILE A 308 12.17 3.31 28.14
CA ILE A 308 11.77 4.72 28.00
C ILE A 308 12.25 5.53 29.19
N ASP A 309 13.02 6.58 28.89
CA ASP A 309 13.43 7.58 29.86
C ASP A 309 12.35 8.65 29.98
N ALA A 310 11.76 8.77 31.17
CA ALA A 310 10.74 9.76 31.47
C ALA A 310 11.28 11.21 31.44
N GLU A 311 12.59 11.39 31.54
CA GLU A 311 13.24 12.71 31.52
C GLU A 311 13.68 13.14 30.10
N GLU A 312 13.52 12.28 29.08
CA GLU A 312 13.86 12.61 27.70
C GLU A 312 12.82 13.58 27.09
N GLU A 313 13.20 14.84 26.89
CA GLU A 313 12.25 15.93 26.56
C GLU A 313 11.68 15.84 25.13
N GLU A 314 12.49 15.38 24.15
CA GLU A 314 12.14 15.36 22.72
C GLU A 314 11.58 13.99 22.27
N TRP A 315 12.00 12.91 22.91
CA TRP A 315 11.66 11.53 22.51
C TRP A 315 11.20 10.64 23.67
N GLY A 316 10.91 11.24 24.81
CA GLY A 316 10.47 10.54 26.01
C GLY A 316 9.07 9.93 25.88
N PRO A 317 8.36 9.79 27.00
CA PRO A 317 7.38 8.72 27.14
C PRO A 317 6.13 8.95 26.29
N PHE A 318 5.89 10.16 25.77
CA PHE A 318 4.68 10.52 25.02
C PHE A 318 4.63 10.08 23.55
N ASN A 319 5.57 9.24 23.11
CA ASN A 319 5.65 8.75 21.74
C ASN A 319 4.98 7.37 21.57
N TYR A 320 3.65 7.34 21.51
CA TYR A 320 2.85 6.12 21.40
C TYR A 320 1.62 6.28 20.51
N PHE A 321 1.11 5.15 20.01
CA PHE A 321 -0.12 5.13 19.23
C PHE A 321 -1.35 5.30 20.12
N LYS A 322 -2.32 6.09 19.63
CA LYS A 322 -3.64 6.22 20.27
C LYS A 322 -4.74 5.87 19.28
N GLY A 323 -5.27 4.66 19.41
CA GLY A 323 -6.21 4.13 18.44
C GLY A 323 -6.35 2.62 18.52
N SER A 324 -6.98 2.05 17.50
CA SER A 324 -7.08 0.60 17.29
C SER A 324 -6.16 0.18 16.15
N MET A 325 -5.53 -0.98 16.27
CA MET A 325 -4.82 -1.66 15.18
C MET A 325 -5.30 -3.09 15.05
N ASP A 326 -5.14 -3.63 13.85
CA ASP A 326 -5.54 -4.96 13.48
C ASP A 326 -4.65 -5.49 12.34
N ASP A 327 -4.51 -6.81 12.26
CA ASP A 327 -3.94 -7.54 11.14
C ASP A 327 -2.61 -6.97 10.59
N ILE A 328 -1.57 -7.01 11.45
CA ILE A 328 -0.24 -6.46 11.17
C ILE A 328 0.62 -7.52 10.51
N ARG A 329 1.26 -7.19 9.37
CA ARG A 329 2.19 -8.05 8.64
C ARG A 329 3.53 -7.36 8.41
N ILE A 330 4.61 -8.15 8.56
CA ILE A 330 5.98 -7.76 8.21
C ILE A 330 6.51 -8.74 7.17
N TYR A 331 7.07 -8.22 6.08
CA TYR A 331 7.76 -9.00 5.07
C TYR A 331 9.20 -8.53 4.91
N ASN A 332 10.10 -9.44 4.55
CA ASN A 332 11.50 -9.14 4.23
C ASN A 332 11.75 -8.89 2.72
N GLU A 333 10.68 -8.76 1.93
CA GLU A 333 10.69 -8.44 0.51
C GLU A 333 9.92 -7.14 0.25
N ILE A 334 10.18 -6.53 -0.92
CA ILE A 334 9.45 -5.37 -1.44
C ILE A 334 8.23 -5.89 -2.19
N LEU A 335 7.04 -5.82 -1.58
CA LEU A 335 5.81 -6.23 -2.25
C LEU A 335 5.41 -5.23 -3.34
N SER A 336 4.87 -5.74 -4.45
CA SER A 336 4.31 -4.93 -5.53
C SER A 336 3.01 -4.26 -5.09
N GLY A 337 2.62 -3.18 -5.79
CA GLY A 337 1.31 -2.57 -5.58
C GLY A 337 0.13 -3.53 -5.81
N THR A 338 0.27 -4.52 -6.69
CA THR A 338 -0.77 -5.55 -6.91
C THR A 338 -0.87 -6.53 -5.73
N GLN A 339 0.25 -6.88 -5.10
CA GLN A 339 0.27 -7.70 -3.88
C GLN A 339 -0.30 -6.95 -2.68
N ILE A 340 0.07 -5.68 -2.49
CA ILE A 340 -0.49 -4.84 -1.42
C ILE A 340 -2.01 -4.68 -1.58
N ASN A 341 -2.47 -4.46 -2.81
CA ASN A 341 -3.89 -4.38 -3.09
C ASN A 341 -4.61 -5.71 -2.84
N SER A 342 -4.02 -6.84 -3.22
CA SER A 342 -4.58 -8.17 -2.93
C SER A 342 -4.76 -8.37 -1.41
N ILE A 343 -3.75 -8.03 -0.59
CA ILE A 343 -3.85 -8.07 0.87
C ILE A 343 -5.02 -7.21 1.37
N TYR A 344 -5.12 -5.97 0.89
CA TYR A 344 -6.23 -5.09 1.26
C TYR A 344 -7.60 -5.68 0.86
N GLU A 345 -7.75 -6.18 -0.35
CA GLU A 345 -9.01 -6.72 -0.86
C GLU A 345 -9.44 -8.01 -0.15
N MET A 346 -8.49 -8.84 0.29
CA MET A 346 -8.79 -10.04 1.09
C MET A 346 -9.35 -9.67 2.48
N GLU A 347 -8.92 -8.54 3.02
CA GLU A 347 -9.14 -8.19 4.41
C GLU A 347 -10.22 -7.11 4.62
N LYS A 348 -10.47 -6.23 3.65
CA LYS A 348 -11.30 -5.01 3.84
C LYS A 348 -12.77 -5.22 4.21
#